data_AF-A0A090MZY0-F1
#
_entry.id   AF-A0A090MZY0-F1
#
_cell.length_a   1.000
_cell.length_b   1.000
_cell.length_c   1.000
_cell.angle_alpha   90.00
_cell.angle_beta   90.00
_cell.angle_gamma   90.00
#
_symmetry.space_group_name_H-M   'P 1'
#
loop_
_entity.id
_entity.type
_entity.pdbx_description
1 polymer ?
#
loop_
_entity_poly.entity_id
_entity_poly.type
_entity_poly.pdbx_seq_one_letter_code
_entity_poly.pdbx_strand_id
1 'polypeptide(L)'
;MHILGVDILQQFYFVLYNLYYISPFCITYWRFILIFFNRSVLLFENIIIAIIALIPSFVAFINCVFFSNIIYSDDTFEYKHYYSSSLFVYMDLLPQVTSSIFALILNILILIKVNIINKKSKEFISTKKSEVPLTINLMFHSICPLILLIWINMMVIFRVTHNSKGEKTIWFFIYAQFDLIYRILSPITMIIFIEAYRNGILKWFKCGNKKLFIKVSSFVPK
;
A
#
# COMPACT_ATOMS: atom_id res chain seq x y z
N MET A 1 -4.57 -34.78 -1.55
CA MET A 1 -5.53 -33.80 -0.99
C MET A 1 -4.85 -32.70 -0.17
N HIS A 2 -3.80 -32.99 0.61
CA HIS A 2 -3.08 -31.97 1.40
C HIS A 2 -2.32 -30.92 0.55
N ILE A 3 -1.76 -31.34 -0.60
CA ILE A 3 -0.98 -30.49 -1.52
C ILE A 3 -1.87 -29.40 -2.15
N LEU A 4 -3.08 -29.75 -2.58
CA LEU A 4 -4.01 -28.79 -3.21
C LEU A 4 -4.45 -27.68 -2.25
N GLY A 5 -4.64 -28.01 -0.96
CA GLY A 5 -5.03 -27.02 0.05
C GLY A 5 -3.93 -26.02 0.38
N VAL A 6 -2.67 -26.48 0.47
CA VAL A 6 -1.51 -25.61 0.71
C VAL A 6 -1.26 -24.70 -0.49
N ASP A 7 -1.36 -25.24 -1.71
CA ASP A 7 -1.23 -24.46 -2.95
C ASP A 7 -2.30 -23.37 -3.05
N ILE A 8 -3.57 -23.70 -2.79
CA ILE A 8 -4.67 -22.73 -2.81
C ILE A 8 -4.42 -21.59 -1.81
N LEU A 9 -4.03 -21.93 -0.58
CA LEU A 9 -3.77 -20.93 0.46
C LEU A 9 -2.59 -20.02 0.09
N GLN A 10 -1.53 -20.58 -0.48
CA GLN A 10 -0.37 -19.82 -0.90
C GLN A 10 -0.67 -18.91 -2.09
N GLN A 11 -1.41 -19.40 -3.09
CA GLN A 11 -1.83 -18.59 -4.22
C GLN A 11 -2.80 -17.48 -3.80
N PHE A 12 -3.68 -17.77 -2.83
CA PHE A 12 -4.56 -16.76 -2.25
C PHE A 12 -3.79 -15.70 -1.46
N TYR A 13 -2.70 -16.08 -0.79
CA TYR A 13 -1.80 -15.13 -0.13
C TYR A 13 -1.19 -14.13 -1.13
N PHE A 14 -0.87 -14.52 -2.36
CA PHE A 14 -0.42 -13.58 -3.40
C PHE A 14 -1.51 -12.57 -3.81
N VAL A 15 -2.77 -13.00 -3.87
CA VAL A 15 -3.90 -12.07 -4.08
C VAL A 15 -4.01 -11.07 -2.92
N LEU A 16 -3.89 -11.55 -1.68
CA LEU A 16 -3.92 -10.68 -0.50
C LEU A 16 -2.71 -9.75 -0.44
N TYR A 17 -1.54 -10.19 -0.93
CA TYR A 17 -0.34 -9.36 -1.02
C TYR A 17 -0.59 -8.10 -1.86
N ASN A 18 -1.45 -8.17 -2.90
CA ASN A 18 -1.82 -7.00 -3.69
C ASN A 18 -2.59 -5.92 -2.92
N LEU A 19 -3.25 -6.26 -1.80
CA LEU A 19 -3.86 -5.27 -0.90
C LEU A 19 -2.83 -4.28 -0.36
N TYR A 20 -1.58 -4.70 -0.24
CA TYR A 20 -0.48 -3.86 0.21
C TYR A 20 -0.26 -2.65 -0.70
N TYR A 21 -0.42 -2.84 -2.01
CA TYR A 21 -0.26 -1.79 -3.03
C TYR A 21 -1.55 -1.00 -3.29
N ILE A 22 -2.70 -1.65 -3.13
CA ILE A 22 -4.03 -1.03 -3.32
C ILE A 22 -4.39 -0.13 -2.14
N SER A 23 -3.96 -0.46 -0.91
CA SER A 23 -4.34 0.31 0.28
C SER A 23 -3.91 1.78 0.24
N PRO A 24 -2.64 2.12 -0.10
CA PRO A 24 -2.25 3.52 -0.30
C PRO A 24 -3.07 4.22 -1.38
N PHE A 25 -3.38 3.54 -2.48
CA PHE A 25 -4.24 4.07 -3.54
C PHE A 25 -5.65 4.39 -3.05
N CYS A 26 -6.33 3.47 -2.37
CA CYS A 26 -7.67 3.70 -1.83
C CYS A 26 -7.71 4.86 -0.82
N ILE A 27 -6.71 4.95 0.07
CA ILE A 27 -6.60 6.06 1.03
C ILE A 27 -6.38 7.39 0.29
N THR A 28 -5.49 7.39 -0.70
CA THR A 28 -5.21 8.60 -1.49
C THR A 28 -6.41 9.01 -2.35
N TYR A 29 -7.14 8.07 -2.95
CA TYR A 29 -8.39 8.34 -3.69
C TYR A 29 -9.43 8.99 -2.77
N TRP A 30 -9.66 8.41 -1.60
CA TRP A 30 -10.59 8.97 -0.62
C TRP A 30 -10.22 10.41 -0.26
N ARG A 31 -8.95 10.66 0.04
CA ARG A 31 -8.44 12.01 0.35
C ARG A 31 -8.57 12.96 -0.83
N PHE A 32 -8.31 12.49 -2.04
CA PHE A 32 -8.46 13.28 -3.24
C PHE A 32 -9.90 13.78 -3.39
N ILE A 33 -10.89 12.88 -3.23
CA ILE A 33 -12.31 13.27 -3.29
C ILE A 33 -12.66 14.30 -2.21
N LEU A 34 -12.19 14.07 -0.98
CA LEU A 34 -12.44 14.96 0.15
C LEU A 34 -11.83 16.35 -0.07
N ILE A 35 -10.62 16.45 -0.61
CA ILE A 35 -9.89 17.72 -0.75
C ILE A 35 -10.29 18.48 -2.03
N PHE A 36 -10.51 17.78 -3.15
CA PHE A 36 -10.83 18.43 -4.42
C PHE A 36 -12.32 18.73 -4.56
N PHE A 37 -13.18 17.80 -4.14
CA PHE A 37 -14.63 17.91 -4.31
C PHE A 37 -15.36 18.27 -3.02
N ASN A 38 -14.66 18.33 -1.86
CA ASN A 38 -15.27 18.61 -0.56
C ASN A 38 -16.45 17.68 -0.23
N ARG A 39 -16.37 16.42 -0.69
CA ARG A 39 -17.41 15.40 -0.56
C ARG A 39 -16.91 14.26 0.33
N SER A 40 -17.75 13.79 1.25
CA SER A 40 -17.48 12.55 1.97
C SER A 40 -17.66 11.34 1.03
N VAL A 41 -16.65 10.47 1.01
CA VAL A 41 -16.74 9.18 0.32
C VAL A 41 -17.31 8.15 1.29
N LEU A 42 -18.32 7.41 0.86
CA LEU A 42 -18.87 6.31 1.64
C LEU A 42 -17.84 5.17 1.70
N LEU A 43 -17.75 4.49 2.85
CA LEU A 43 -16.86 3.32 3.02
C LEU A 43 -17.06 2.30 1.89
N PHE A 44 -18.32 2.08 1.50
CA PHE A 44 -18.70 1.14 0.44
C PHE A 44 -18.12 1.49 -0.93
N GLU A 45 -18.01 2.80 -1.26
CA GLU A 45 -17.39 3.25 -2.52
C GLU A 45 -15.90 2.85 -2.55
N ASN A 46 -15.17 3.04 -1.45
CA ASN A 46 -13.78 2.63 -1.33
C ASN A 46 -13.60 1.10 -1.38
N ILE A 47 -14.52 0.35 -0.76
CA ILE A 47 -14.51 -1.13 -0.82
C ILE A 47 -14.72 -1.60 -2.26
N ILE A 48 -15.68 -1.02 -2.99
CA ILE A 48 -15.91 -1.35 -4.40
C ILE A 48 -14.65 -1.10 -5.22
N ILE A 49 -14.00 0.05 -5.04
CA ILE A 49 -12.76 0.38 -5.76
C ILE A 49 -11.65 -0.63 -5.44
N ALA A 50 -11.49 -1.02 -4.18
CA ALA A 50 -10.53 -2.03 -3.78
C ALA A 50 -10.81 -3.40 -4.41
N ILE A 51 -12.09 -3.82 -4.45
CA ILE A 51 -12.49 -5.07 -5.10
C ILE A 51 -12.22 -5.02 -6.60
N ILE A 52 -12.59 -3.93 -7.28
CA ILE A 52 -12.33 -3.74 -8.72
C ILE A 52 -10.83 -3.80 -9.01
N ALA A 53 -10.01 -3.15 -8.18
CA ALA A 53 -8.56 -3.18 -8.32
C ALA A 53 -7.96 -4.58 -8.13
N LEU A 54 -8.61 -5.46 -7.37
CA LEU A 54 -8.17 -6.85 -7.15
C LEU A 54 -8.62 -7.83 -8.24
N ILE A 55 -9.62 -7.50 -9.07
CA ILE A 55 -10.16 -8.41 -10.11
C ILE A 55 -9.05 -9.04 -10.97
N PRO A 56 -8.06 -8.28 -11.49
CA PRO A 56 -6.99 -8.86 -12.30
C PRO A 56 -6.20 -9.96 -11.57
N SER A 57 -5.86 -9.74 -10.30
CA SER A 57 -5.14 -10.74 -9.49
C SER A 57 -6.02 -11.95 -9.17
N PHE A 58 -7.32 -11.76 -8.95
CA PHE A 58 -8.26 -12.89 -8.81
C PHE A 58 -8.36 -13.74 -10.08
N VAL A 59 -8.33 -13.13 -11.26
CA VAL A 59 -8.31 -13.86 -12.54
C VAL A 59 -7.02 -14.66 -12.67
N ALA A 60 -5.87 -14.06 -12.33
CA ALA A 60 -4.58 -14.75 -12.32
C ALA A 60 -4.55 -15.93 -11.33
N PHE A 61 -5.12 -15.74 -10.13
CA PHE A 61 -5.28 -16.79 -9.12
C PHE A 61 -6.12 -17.97 -9.63
N ILE A 62 -7.28 -17.70 -10.24
CA ILE A 62 -8.15 -18.74 -10.81
C ILE A 62 -7.38 -19.54 -11.88
N ASN A 63 -6.65 -18.85 -12.76
CA ASN A 63 -5.81 -19.52 -13.76
C ASN A 63 -4.76 -20.43 -13.11
N CYS A 64 -4.02 -19.91 -12.14
CA CYS A 64 -2.93 -20.62 -11.49
C CYS A 64 -3.43 -21.89 -10.77
N VAL A 65 -4.54 -21.80 -10.03
CA VAL A 65 -5.06 -22.90 -9.20
C VAL A 65 -5.83 -23.95 -9.99
N PHE A 66 -6.66 -23.53 -10.97
CA PHE A 66 -7.63 -24.43 -11.60
C PHE A 66 -7.28 -24.83 -13.04
N PHE A 67 -6.48 -24.03 -13.74
CA PHE A 67 -6.28 -24.21 -15.19
C PHE A 67 -4.83 -24.47 -15.58
N SER A 68 -3.86 -24.05 -14.77
CA SER A 68 -2.46 -24.26 -15.11
C SER A 68 -2.00 -25.68 -14.81
N ASN A 69 -1.32 -26.28 -15.77
CA ASN A 69 -0.64 -27.58 -15.63
C ASN A 69 0.87 -27.42 -15.38
N ILE A 70 1.36 -26.19 -15.22
CA ILE A 70 2.79 -25.91 -15.05
C ILE A 70 3.11 -25.98 -13.56
N ILE A 71 3.90 -26.97 -13.17
CA ILE A 71 4.36 -27.16 -11.80
C ILE A 71 5.88 -26.95 -11.78
N TYR A 72 6.36 -26.14 -10.83
CA TYR A 72 7.79 -25.98 -10.57
C TYR A 72 8.10 -26.33 -9.11
N SER A 73 9.28 -26.89 -8.87
CA SER A 73 9.74 -27.14 -7.51
C SER A 73 10.34 -25.88 -6.92
N ASP A 74 9.83 -25.46 -5.76
CA ASP A 74 10.43 -24.44 -4.91
C ASP A 74 11.09 -25.17 -3.73
N ASP A 75 12.35 -24.85 -3.42
CA ASP A 75 13.11 -25.43 -2.29
C ASP A 75 12.36 -25.33 -0.95
N THR A 76 11.37 -24.42 -0.87
CA THR A 76 10.60 -24.15 0.34
C THR A 76 9.29 -24.94 0.46
N PHE A 77 8.67 -25.36 -0.66
CA PHE A 77 7.32 -25.98 -0.65
C PHE A 77 7.16 -27.20 -1.59
N GLU A 78 8.26 -27.78 -2.05
CA GLU A 78 8.36 -28.96 -2.94
C GLU A 78 7.75 -28.79 -4.34
N TYR A 79 6.51 -28.30 -4.49
CA TYR A 79 5.83 -28.09 -5.78
C TYR A 79 4.89 -26.88 -5.71
N LYS A 80 4.92 -26.03 -6.75
CA LYS A 80 4.00 -24.90 -6.93
C LYS A 80 3.47 -24.84 -8.34
N HIS A 81 2.17 -24.55 -8.47
CA HIS A 81 1.59 -24.19 -9.75
C HIS A 81 2.07 -22.79 -10.18
N TYR A 82 2.49 -22.67 -11.45
CA TYR A 82 2.83 -21.41 -12.10
C TYR A 82 1.73 -21.01 -13.06
N TYR A 83 1.72 -19.76 -13.52
CA TYR A 83 0.75 -19.26 -14.48
C TYR A 83 0.82 -19.97 -15.83
N SER A 84 -0.34 -20.22 -16.45
CA SER A 84 -0.40 -20.94 -17.74
C SER A 84 0.12 -20.10 -18.92
N SER A 85 0.21 -18.78 -18.77
CA SER A 85 0.75 -17.86 -19.77
C SER A 85 1.27 -16.58 -19.12
N SER A 86 2.10 -15.82 -19.86
CA SER A 86 2.61 -14.51 -19.44
C SER A 86 1.50 -13.48 -19.20
N LEU A 87 0.33 -13.63 -19.84
CA LEU A 87 -0.81 -12.75 -19.61
C LEU A 87 -1.24 -12.74 -18.13
N PHE A 88 -1.30 -13.92 -17.50
CA PHE A 88 -1.73 -14.03 -16.10
C PHE A 88 -0.67 -13.52 -15.13
N VAL A 89 0.62 -13.58 -15.49
CA VAL A 89 1.70 -12.90 -14.77
C VAL A 89 1.45 -11.38 -14.78
N TYR A 90 1.11 -10.81 -15.94
CA TYR A 90 0.78 -9.39 -16.02
C TYR A 90 -0.50 -9.03 -15.27
N MET A 91 -1.52 -9.89 -15.29
CA MET A 91 -2.76 -9.67 -14.53
C MET A 91 -2.52 -9.63 -13.02
N ASP A 92 -1.58 -10.41 -12.50
CA ASP A 92 -1.22 -10.37 -11.08
C ASP A 92 -0.38 -9.13 -10.71
N LEU A 93 0.50 -8.68 -11.61
CA LEU A 93 1.33 -7.48 -11.42
C LEU A 93 0.57 -6.17 -11.63
N LEU A 94 -0.50 -6.19 -12.44
CA LEU A 94 -1.21 -4.98 -12.87
C LEU A 94 -1.78 -4.17 -11.69
N PRO A 95 -2.44 -4.77 -10.68
CA PRO A 95 -2.92 -4.03 -9.52
C PRO A 95 -1.79 -3.31 -8.78
N GLN A 96 -0.60 -3.92 -8.68
CA GLN A 96 0.56 -3.33 -8.00
C GLN A 96 1.05 -2.09 -8.73
N VAL A 97 1.31 -2.21 -10.04
CA VAL A 97 1.85 -1.11 -10.85
C VAL A 97 0.84 0.03 -10.96
N THR A 98 -0.40 -0.29 -11.35
CA THR A 98 -1.43 0.73 -11.59
C THR A 98 -1.81 1.47 -10.31
N SER A 99 -1.98 0.76 -9.19
CA SER A 99 -2.34 1.39 -7.91
C SER A 99 -1.22 2.30 -7.41
N SER A 100 0.04 1.87 -7.49
CA SER A 100 1.19 2.72 -7.11
C SER A 100 1.30 3.98 -7.99
N ILE A 101 1.10 3.87 -9.31
CA ILE A 101 1.15 5.03 -10.22
C ILE A 101 0.00 6.00 -9.93
N PHE A 102 -1.24 5.50 -9.82
CA PHE A 102 -2.39 6.36 -9.53
C PHE A 102 -2.28 7.01 -8.15
N ALA A 103 -1.84 6.28 -7.12
CA ALA A 103 -1.59 6.85 -5.80
C ALA A 103 -0.57 7.98 -5.86
N LEU A 104 0.53 7.82 -6.62
CA LEU A 104 1.54 8.85 -6.78
C LEU A 104 0.99 10.11 -7.47
N ILE A 105 0.26 9.94 -8.57
CA ILE A 105 -0.38 11.06 -9.30
C ILE A 105 -1.35 11.81 -8.38
N LEU A 106 -2.24 11.09 -7.71
CA LEU A 106 -3.24 11.70 -6.83
C LEU A 106 -2.60 12.40 -5.62
N ASN A 107 -1.54 11.83 -5.03
CA ASN A 107 -0.82 12.48 -3.94
C ASN A 107 -0.14 13.79 -4.40
N ILE A 108 0.44 13.82 -5.60
CA ILE A 108 0.99 15.06 -6.18
C ILE A 108 -0.11 16.11 -6.37
N LEU A 109 -1.26 15.72 -6.91
CA LEU A 109 -2.40 16.62 -7.08
C LEU A 109 -2.90 17.18 -5.74
N ILE A 110 -2.99 16.33 -4.70
CA ILE A 110 -3.34 16.74 -3.34
C ILE A 110 -2.34 17.77 -2.81
N LEU A 111 -1.03 17.53 -2.94
CA LEU A 111 -0.01 18.49 -2.48
C LEU A 111 -0.14 19.83 -3.19
N ILE A 112 -0.35 19.83 -4.51
CA ILE A 112 -0.54 21.05 -5.29
C ILE A 112 -1.77 21.82 -4.77
N LYS A 113 -2.91 21.14 -4.60
CA LYS A 113 -4.15 21.77 -4.14
C LYS A 113 -4.00 22.33 -2.73
N VAL A 114 -3.44 21.56 -1.80
CA VAL A 114 -3.15 21.99 -0.43
C VAL A 114 -2.24 23.21 -0.42
N ASN A 115 -1.18 23.23 -1.24
CA ASN A 115 -0.28 24.38 -1.36
C ASN A 115 -0.97 25.63 -1.93
N ILE A 116 -1.85 25.46 -2.92
CA ILE A 116 -2.62 26.58 -3.50
C ILE A 116 -3.60 27.16 -2.45
N ILE A 117 -4.33 26.30 -1.74
CA ILE A 117 -5.24 26.73 -0.67
C ILE A 117 -4.46 27.47 0.41
N ASN A 118 -3.31 26.93 0.84
CA ASN A 118 -2.44 27.53 1.84
C ASN A 118 -1.93 28.94 1.46
N LYS A 119 -1.65 29.19 0.19
CA LYS A 119 -1.24 30.51 -0.29
C LYS A 119 -2.38 31.53 -0.27
N LYS A 120 -3.64 31.07 -0.38
CA LYS A 120 -4.83 31.92 -0.47
C LYS A 120 -5.49 32.21 0.88
N SER A 121 -5.33 31.35 1.89
CA SER A 121 -5.99 31.49 3.19
C SER A 121 -5.03 31.87 4.32
N LYS A 122 -5.24 33.02 4.98
CA LYS A 122 -4.56 33.39 6.24
C LYS A 122 -5.10 32.64 7.48
N GLU A 123 -6.28 32.00 7.39
CA GLU A 123 -7.02 31.48 8.56
C GLU A 123 -7.00 29.94 8.77
N PHE A 124 -6.53 29.14 7.81
CA PHE A 124 -6.63 27.66 7.87
C PHE A 124 -5.43 26.95 8.53
N ILE A 125 -4.96 27.45 9.69
CA ILE A 125 -3.69 26.99 10.29
C ILE A 125 -3.80 25.60 10.95
N SER A 126 -4.99 25.11 11.36
CA SER A 126 -5.12 23.86 12.12
C SER A 126 -5.18 22.59 11.26
N THR A 127 -5.96 22.55 10.17
CA THR A 127 -6.00 21.41 9.23
C THR A 127 -4.72 21.28 8.42
N LYS A 128 -3.94 22.35 8.30
CA LYS A 128 -2.66 22.42 7.59
C LYS A 128 -1.58 21.48 8.14
N LYS A 129 -1.60 21.16 9.44
CA LYS A 129 -0.52 20.39 10.10
C LYS A 129 -0.61 18.88 9.89
N SER A 130 -1.79 18.32 9.62
CA SER A 130 -1.97 16.88 9.44
C SER A 130 -1.86 16.42 7.97
N GLU A 131 -2.28 17.26 7.01
CA GLU A 131 -2.42 16.83 5.61
C GLU A 131 -1.09 16.65 4.89
N VAL A 132 -0.11 17.55 5.08
CA VAL A 132 1.20 17.45 4.40
C VAL A 132 1.99 16.23 4.87
N PRO A 133 2.18 15.98 6.18
CA PRO A 133 2.87 14.77 6.65
C PRO A 133 2.17 13.48 6.18
N LEU A 134 0.83 13.44 6.21
CA LEU A 134 0.09 12.28 5.73
C LEU A 134 0.29 12.04 4.23
N THR A 135 0.30 13.10 3.40
CA THR A 135 0.57 12.95 1.96
C THR A 135 2.00 12.50 1.68
N ILE A 136 2.99 13.02 2.40
CA ILE A 136 4.39 12.55 2.29
C ILE A 136 4.48 11.06 2.65
N ASN A 137 3.80 10.64 3.72
CA ASN A 137 3.74 9.22 4.11
C ASN A 137 3.11 8.35 3.02
N LEU A 138 1.97 8.76 2.47
CA LEU A 138 1.33 7.99 1.38
C LEU A 138 2.18 7.96 0.11
N MET A 139 2.93 9.02 -0.19
CA MET A 139 3.92 9.00 -1.28
C MET A 139 5.04 8.01 -1.00
N PHE A 140 5.57 7.95 0.22
CA PHE A 140 6.55 6.93 0.63
C PHE A 140 5.98 5.52 0.42
N HIS A 141 4.73 5.29 0.82
CA HIS A 141 4.02 4.02 0.61
C HIS A 141 3.59 3.75 -0.85
N SER A 142 3.78 4.70 -1.76
CA SER A 142 3.54 4.48 -3.19
C SER A 142 4.85 4.27 -3.95
N ILE A 143 5.90 5.03 -3.58
CA ILE A 143 7.21 5.04 -4.25
C ILE A 143 8.05 3.83 -3.83
N CYS A 144 8.18 3.55 -2.54
CA CYS A 144 9.05 2.46 -2.06
C CYS A 144 8.63 1.09 -2.58
N PRO A 145 7.34 0.69 -2.54
CA PRO A 145 6.92 -0.58 -3.13
C PRO A 145 7.15 -0.62 -4.65
N LEU A 146 6.98 0.51 -5.33
CA LEU A 146 7.18 0.58 -6.78
C LEU A 146 8.66 0.42 -7.16
N ILE A 147 9.58 1.03 -6.40
CA ILE A 147 11.03 0.84 -6.60
C ILE A 147 11.41 -0.62 -6.38
N LEU A 148 10.92 -1.24 -5.30
CA LEU A 148 11.16 -2.65 -5.01
C LEU A 148 10.58 -3.55 -6.12
N LEU A 149 9.39 -3.23 -6.62
CA LEU A 149 8.74 -3.95 -7.72
C LEU A 149 9.54 -3.86 -9.02
N ILE A 150 10.03 -2.67 -9.38
CA ILE A 150 10.87 -2.48 -10.56
C ILE A 150 12.17 -3.29 -10.39
N TRP A 151 12.78 -3.24 -9.21
CA TRP A 151 14.01 -3.97 -8.92
C TRP A 151 13.83 -5.48 -9.11
N ILE A 152 12.82 -6.09 -8.50
CA ILE A 152 12.62 -7.54 -8.60
C ILE A 152 12.32 -7.98 -10.03
N ASN A 153 11.55 -7.20 -10.79
CA ASN A 153 11.26 -7.49 -12.19
C ASN A 153 12.53 -7.36 -13.07
N MET A 154 13.39 -6.36 -12.82
CA MET A 154 14.68 -6.25 -13.50
C MET A 154 15.57 -7.47 -13.23
N MET A 155 15.58 -7.98 -12.00
CA MET A 155 16.33 -9.19 -11.64
C MET A 155 15.83 -10.44 -12.39
N VAL A 156 14.51 -10.56 -12.57
CA VAL A 156 13.91 -11.64 -13.39
C VAL A 156 14.34 -11.51 -14.85
N ILE A 157 14.33 -10.30 -15.42
CA ILE A 157 14.78 -10.06 -16.80
C ILE A 157 16.26 -10.42 -16.95
N PHE A 158 17.12 -10.03 -16.02
CA PHE A 158 18.55 -10.37 -16.05
C PHE A 158 18.81 -11.87 -15.92
N ARG A 159 18.00 -12.60 -15.13
CA ARG A 159 18.06 -14.06 -15.06
C ARG A 159 17.78 -14.68 -16.44
N VAL A 160 16.71 -14.24 -17.11
CA VAL A 160 16.30 -14.78 -18.41
C VAL A 160 17.31 -14.44 -19.51
N THR A 161 17.81 -13.21 -19.53
CA THR A 161 18.67 -12.70 -20.63
C THR A 161 20.13 -13.10 -20.52
N HIS A 162 20.67 -13.21 -19.29
CA HIS A 162 22.10 -13.46 -19.07
C HIS A 162 22.39 -14.83 -18.44
N ASN A 163 21.37 -15.70 -18.34
CA ASN A 163 21.44 -17.02 -17.71
C ASN A 163 22.11 -17.01 -16.32
N SER A 164 21.97 -15.88 -15.60
CA SER A 164 22.59 -15.67 -14.31
C SER A 164 21.72 -16.32 -13.22
N LYS A 165 22.33 -16.96 -12.22
CA LYS A 165 21.63 -17.43 -11.02
C LYS A 165 21.23 -16.22 -10.15
N GLY A 166 20.24 -15.45 -10.61
CA GLY A 166 19.86 -14.14 -10.07
C GLY A 166 19.62 -14.14 -8.57
N GLU A 167 19.02 -15.21 -8.03
CA GLU A 167 18.71 -15.38 -6.59
C GLU A 167 19.95 -15.52 -5.70
N LYS A 168 21.12 -15.88 -6.26
CA LYS A 168 22.40 -16.02 -5.53
C LYS A 168 23.32 -14.81 -5.69
N THR A 169 22.84 -13.74 -6.31
CA THR A 169 23.63 -12.53 -6.52
C THR A 169 23.54 -11.60 -5.31
N ILE A 170 24.61 -10.83 -5.09
CA ILE A 170 24.64 -9.75 -4.08
C ILE A 170 23.44 -8.79 -4.23
N TRP A 171 23.00 -8.55 -5.47
CA TRP A 171 21.87 -7.66 -5.78
C TRP A 171 20.53 -8.18 -5.27
N PHE A 172 20.31 -9.50 -5.33
CA PHE A 172 19.10 -10.11 -4.77
C PHE A 172 19.12 -10.07 -3.24
N PHE A 173 20.29 -10.28 -2.63
CA PHE A 173 20.43 -10.15 -1.18
C PHE A 173 20.15 -8.72 -0.72
N ILE A 174 20.70 -7.71 -1.40
CA ILE A 174 20.42 -6.30 -1.12
C ILE A 174 18.92 -6.00 -1.25
N TYR A 175 18.29 -6.46 -2.33
CA TYR A 175 16.84 -6.33 -2.52
C TYR A 175 16.06 -6.93 -1.33
N ALA A 176 16.38 -8.16 -0.92
CA ALA A 176 15.69 -8.83 0.18
C ALA A 176 15.83 -8.07 1.51
N GLN A 177 16.99 -7.47 1.77
CA GLN A 177 17.20 -6.63 2.95
C GLN A 177 16.37 -5.35 2.89
N PHE A 178 16.33 -4.67 1.73
CA PHE A 178 15.49 -3.47 1.57
C PHE A 178 14.00 -3.77 1.69
N ASP A 179 13.52 -4.87 1.10
CA ASP A 179 12.14 -5.33 1.24
C ASP A 179 11.81 -5.61 2.72
N LEU A 180 12.68 -6.32 3.44
CA LEU A 180 12.49 -6.60 4.86
C LEU A 180 12.45 -5.32 5.71
N ILE A 181 13.42 -4.41 5.51
CA ILE A 181 13.47 -3.11 6.20
C ILE A 181 12.18 -2.34 5.93
N TYR A 182 11.73 -2.31 4.67
CA TYR A 182 10.53 -1.59 4.29
C TYR A 182 9.27 -2.19 4.92
N ARG A 183 9.14 -3.52 4.99
CA ARG A 183 8.03 -4.19 5.69
C ARG A 183 7.97 -3.83 7.18
N ILE A 184 9.12 -3.61 7.83
CA ILE A 184 9.20 -3.16 9.23
C ILE A 184 8.86 -1.67 9.35
N LEU A 185 9.42 -0.83 8.47
CA LEU A 185 9.20 0.61 8.49
C LEU A 185 7.75 0.97 8.16
N SER A 186 7.12 0.23 7.25
CA SER A 186 5.78 0.54 6.74
C SER A 186 4.70 0.72 7.84
N PRO A 187 4.48 -0.21 8.78
CA PRO A 187 3.54 0.00 9.88
C PRO A 187 3.98 1.15 10.80
N ILE A 188 5.28 1.31 11.05
CA ILE A 188 5.83 2.36 11.90
C ILE A 188 5.54 3.75 11.31
N THR A 189 5.76 3.94 10.02
CA THR A 189 5.50 5.20 9.34
C THR A 189 4.01 5.50 9.31
N MET A 190 3.14 4.53 9.01
CA MET A 190 1.68 4.72 9.14
C MET A 190 1.25 5.20 10.53
N ILE A 191 1.80 4.60 11.59
CA ILE A 191 1.52 4.97 12.98
C ILE A 191 1.96 6.41 13.29
N ILE A 192 3.17 6.80 12.88
CA ILE A 192 3.75 8.11 13.19
C ILE A 192 3.01 9.24 12.45
N PHE A 193 2.64 8.99 11.20
CA PHE A 193 2.09 10.00 10.30
C PHE A 193 0.56 10.11 10.36
N ILE A 194 -0.16 9.07 10.80
CA ILE A 194 -1.61 9.14 11.06
C ILE A 194 -1.83 9.62 12.50
N GLU A 195 -2.38 10.83 12.64
CA GLU A 195 -2.58 11.48 13.94
C GLU A 195 -3.42 10.63 14.91
N ALA A 196 -4.47 9.95 14.42
CA ALA A 196 -5.30 9.08 15.24
C ALA A 196 -4.49 7.93 15.88
N TYR A 197 -3.61 7.28 15.10
CA TYR A 197 -2.75 6.20 15.59
C TYR A 197 -1.65 6.70 16.50
N ARG A 198 -0.97 7.79 16.13
CA ARG A 198 0.01 8.45 17.01
C ARG A 198 -0.60 8.81 18.36
N ASN A 199 -1.78 9.41 18.37
CA ASN A 199 -2.48 9.79 19.61
C ASN A 199 -2.93 8.55 20.41
N GLY A 200 -3.36 7.48 19.73
CA GLY A 200 -3.69 6.20 20.37
C GLY A 200 -2.49 5.57 21.07
N ILE A 201 -1.34 5.52 20.40
CA ILE A 201 -0.10 4.97 20.96
C ILE A 201 0.43 5.84 22.10
N LEU A 202 0.44 7.16 21.94
CA LEU A 202 0.83 8.07 23.02
C LEU A 202 -0.08 7.94 24.25
N LYS A 203 -1.38 7.65 24.06
CA LYS A 203 -2.30 7.33 25.16
C LYS A 203 -2.00 5.98 25.81
N TRP A 204 -1.54 4.99 25.04
CA TRP A 204 -1.20 3.68 25.56
C TRP A 204 0.10 3.70 26.37
N PHE A 205 1.13 4.43 25.91
CA PHE A 205 2.38 4.61 26.65
C PHE A 205 2.29 5.66 27.77
N LYS A 206 1.32 6.59 27.71
CA LYS A 206 0.98 7.45 28.86
C LYS A 206 -0.02 6.74 29.76
N CYS A 207 0.51 6.01 30.74
CA CYS A 207 -0.22 5.69 31.99
C CYS A 207 -1.05 6.92 32.43
N GLY A 208 -2.34 6.70 32.70
CA GLY A 208 -3.40 7.71 32.55
C GLY A 208 -3.09 9.10 33.12
N ASN A 209 -2.78 10.05 32.25
CA ASN A 209 -2.87 11.46 32.59
C ASN A 209 -4.22 12.01 32.14
N LYS A 210 -5.20 11.89 33.05
CA LYS A 210 -6.26 12.89 33.19
C LYS A 210 -5.58 14.26 33.35
N LYS A 211 -5.75 15.14 32.37
CA LYS A 211 -5.89 16.61 32.53
C LYS A 211 -6.19 17.21 31.14
N LEU A 212 -7.45 17.59 30.89
CA LEU A 212 -8.04 18.92 31.15
C LEU A 212 -7.55 19.97 30.15
N PHE A 213 -8.37 20.29 29.15
CA PHE A 213 -8.56 21.65 28.61
C PHE A 213 -9.86 21.71 27.78
N ILE A 214 -11.00 21.54 28.44
CA ILE A 214 -12.17 22.37 28.12
C ILE A 214 -12.41 23.19 29.38
N LYS A 215 -11.65 24.28 29.48
CA LYS A 215 -11.98 25.40 30.35
C LYS A 215 -13.14 26.11 29.64
N VAL A 216 -14.38 25.67 29.88
CA VAL A 216 -15.52 26.55 29.65
C VAL A 216 -15.41 27.61 30.72
N SER A 217 -14.88 28.76 30.34
CA SER A 217 -14.90 29.96 31.15
C SER A 217 -16.35 30.31 31.44
N SER A 218 -16.84 29.96 32.63
CA SER A 218 -17.86 30.77 33.28
C SER A 218 -17.18 32.04 33.74
N PHE A 219 -17.46 33.18 33.09
CA PHE A 219 -17.71 34.46 33.77
C PHE A 219 -18.35 35.47 32.81
N VAL A 220 -19.64 35.72 33.04
CA VAL A 220 -20.45 36.91 32.71
C VAL A 220 -19.89 38.08 33.55
N PRO A 221 -19.71 39.34 33.08
CA PRO A 221 -20.85 40.27 32.95
C PRO A 221 -20.74 41.48 31.97
N LYS A 222 -21.88 41.87 31.38
CA LYS A 222 -22.58 43.14 31.63
C LYS A 222 -24.06 42.95 31.33
#